data_AF-A0A1H5GPV4-F1
#
_entry.id   AF-A0A1H5GPV4-F1
#
_cell.length_a   1.000
_cell.length_b   1.000
_cell.length_c   1.000
_cell.angle_alpha   90.00
_cell.angle_beta   90.00
_cell.angle_gamma   90.00
#
_symmetry.space_group_name_H-M   'P 1'
#
loop_
_entity.id
_entity.type
_entity.pdbx_description
1 polymer ?
#
loop_
_entity_poly.entity_id
_entity_poly.type
_entity_poly.pdbx_seq_one_letter_code
_entity_poly.pdbx_strand_id
1 'polypeptide(L)'
;MVKSAHNGCMEPTRDPISPLEQALHAARALVLADLAAREVVAADVVSMVEESVVQRRWWVEQWPEGVDYVAGLVAQDVQDALLEAYGRWPLCPVCSAGDPHALEVEPELGPDPHWVCHQAGVKVAAVGNLGSL
;
A
#
# COMPACT_ATOMS: atom_id res chain seq x y z
N MET A 1 0.69 0.51 62.23
CA MET A 1 -0.47 0.54 61.32
C MET A 1 -0.22 1.65 60.31
N VAL A 2 0.08 1.25 59.05
CA VAL A 2 0.00 1.98 57.74
C VAL A 2 0.63 3.38 57.60
N LYS A 3 1.32 3.74 56.51
CA LYS A 3 1.34 3.22 55.12
C LYS A 3 2.61 3.71 54.41
N SER A 4 3.29 2.82 53.69
CA SER A 4 4.42 3.13 52.80
C SER A 4 3.92 3.70 51.49
N ALA A 5 4.44 4.86 51.06
CA ALA A 5 4.13 5.48 49.79
C ALA A 5 4.71 4.61 48.65
N HIS A 6 3.84 4.02 47.85
CA HIS A 6 4.24 3.36 46.61
C HIS A 6 4.24 4.42 45.51
N ASN A 7 5.44 4.90 45.18
CA ASN A 7 5.68 5.72 44.01
C ASN A 7 5.65 4.78 42.80
N GLY A 8 4.46 4.55 42.24
CA GLY A 8 4.30 3.76 41.02
C GLY A 8 4.89 4.50 39.84
N CYS A 9 5.98 3.98 39.27
CA CYS A 9 6.43 4.35 37.93
C CYS A 9 5.26 4.11 36.96
N MET A 10 4.70 5.18 36.40
CA MET A 10 3.74 5.09 35.31
C MET A 10 4.53 4.67 34.07
N GLU A 11 4.53 3.38 33.75
CA GLU A 11 4.97 2.94 32.42
C GLU A 11 4.04 3.61 31.40
N PRO A 12 4.56 4.23 30.33
CA PRO A 12 3.72 4.84 29.32
C PRO A 12 2.89 3.73 28.67
N THR A 13 1.59 3.72 28.96
CA THR A 13 0.62 2.86 28.28
C THR A 13 0.71 3.20 26.80
N ARG A 14 1.25 2.29 25.99
CA ARG A 14 1.29 2.44 24.53
C ARG A 14 -0.16 2.35 24.05
N ASP A 15 -0.76 3.50 23.72
CA ASP A 15 -2.11 3.52 23.16
C ASP A 15 -2.16 2.62 21.92
N PRO A 16 -3.19 1.77 21.78
CA PRO A 16 -3.31 0.91 20.62
C PRO A 16 -3.51 1.76 19.36
N ILE A 17 -2.67 1.52 18.35
CA ILE A 17 -2.79 2.14 17.01
C ILE A 17 -4.20 1.81 16.46
N SER A 18 -4.92 2.81 15.95
CA SER A 18 -6.29 2.59 15.45
C SER A 18 -6.33 1.64 14.24
N PRO A 19 -7.46 0.95 13.96
CA PRO A 19 -7.57 0.08 12.79
C PRO A 19 -7.24 0.76 11.46
N LEU A 20 -7.66 2.03 11.30
CA LEU A 20 -7.34 2.83 10.12
C LEU A 20 -5.83 3.06 9.97
N GLU A 21 -5.16 3.44 11.07
CA GLU A 21 -3.70 3.62 11.05
C GLU A 21 -2.96 2.32 10.71
N GLN A 22 -3.43 1.18 11.24
CA GLN A 22 -2.86 -0.12 10.92
C GLN A 22 -3.03 -0.45 9.43
N ALA A 23 -4.22 -0.21 8.87
CA ALA A 23 -4.50 -0.45 7.45
C ALA A 23 -3.66 0.47 6.54
N LEU A 24 -3.53 1.76 6.87
CA LEU A 24 -2.69 2.71 6.12
C LEU A 24 -1.21 2.33 6.19
N HIS A 25 -0.71 1.93 7.36
CA HIS A 25 0.66 1.45 7.50
C HIS A 25 0.91 0.16 6.72
N ALA A 26 -0.04 -0.77 6.73
CA ALA A 26 0.04 -2.01 5.97
C ALA A 26 0.05 -1.73 4.46
N ALA A 27 -0.89 -0.90 3.97
CA ALA A 27 -0.94 -0.47 2.57
C ALA A 27 0.38 0.15 2.11
N ARG A 28 0.91 1.11 2.89
CA ARG A 28 2.22 1.71 2.63
C ARG A 28 3.32 0.66 2.51
N ALA A 29 3.41 -0.26 3.48
CA ALA A 29 4.45 -1.28 3.50
C ALA A 29 4.38 -2.22 2.28
N LEU A 30 3.16 -2.63 1.89
CA LEU A 30 2.95 -3.48 0.71
C LEU A 30 3.39 -2.76 -0.57
N VAL A 31 2.96 -1.52 -0.79
CA VAL A 31 3.32 -0.78 -2.01
C VAL A 31 4.83 -0.50 -2.07
N LEU A 32 5.46 -0.13 -0.95
CA LEU A 32 6.92 0.02 -0.89
C LEU A 32 7.67 -1.30 -1.19
N ALA A 33 7.14 -2.45 -0.78
CA ALA A 33 7.73 -3.75 -1.10
C ALA A 33 7.71 -4.03 -2.61
N ASP A 34 6.61 -3.72 -3.29
CA ASP A 34 6.50 -3.88 -4.75
C ASP A 34 7.38 -2.89 -5.52
N LEU A 35 7.44 -1.64 -5.06
CA LEU A 35 8.35 -0.63 -5.60
C LEU A 35 9.81 -1.09 -5.47
N ALA A 36 10.21 -1.61 -4.31
CA ALA A 36 11.55 -2.15 -4.08
C ALA A 36 11.85 -3.36 -4.98
N ALA A 37 10.88 -4.26 -5.15
CA ALA A 37 11.01 -5.43 -6.03
C ALA A 37 11.21 -5.06 -7.51
N ARG A 38 10.82 -3.85 -7.92
CA ARG A 38 11.01 -3.32 -9.27
C ARG A 38 12.06 -2.21 -9.35
N GLU A 39 12.85 -2.03 -8.28
CA GLU A 39 13.93 -1.05 -8.19
C GLU A 39 13.46 0.42 -8.35
N VAL A 40 12.22 0.73 -7.99
CA VAL A 40 11.59 2.07 -8.09
C VAL A 40 11.41 2.69 -6.69
N VAL A 41 12.51 2.95 -5.97
CA VAL A 41 12.47 3.44 -4.56
C VAL A 41 13.22 4.75 -4.35
N ALA A 42 13.15 5.65 -5.34
CA ALA A 42 13.69 6.99 -5.19
C ALA A 42 12.89 7.82 -4.16
N ALA A 43 13.51 8.85 -3.59
CA ALA A 43 12.93 9.62 -2.49
C ALA A 43 11.61 10.30 -2.87
N ASP A 44 11.49 10.78 -4.12
CA ASP A 44 10.29 11.39 -4.66
C ASP A 44 9.18 10.36 -4.94
N VAL A 45 9.54 9.12 -5.32
CA VAL A 45 8.57 8.02 -5.41
C VAL A 45 8.03 7.65 -4.03
N VAL A 46 8.87 7.66 -2.99
CA VAL A 46 8.40 7.48 -1.60
C VAL A 46 7.43 8.60 -1.21
N SER A 47 7.70 9.85 -1.62
CA SER A 47 6.76 10.95 -1.40
C SER A 47 5.40 10.71 -2.07
N MET A 48 5.37 10.15 -3.29
CA MET A 48 4.12 9.77 -3.95
C MET A 48 3.31 8.77 -3.11
N VAL A 49 3.97 7.77 -2.52
CA VAL A 49 3.30 6.80 -1.62
C VAL A 49 2.71 7.50 -0.40
N GLU A 50 3.48 8.38 0.25
CA GLU A 50 3.00 9.09 1.44
C GLU A 50 1.84 10.05 1.11
N GLU A 51 1.87 10.70 -0.06
CA GLU A 51 0.75 11.52 -0.56
C GLU A 51 -0.51 10.67 -0.76
N SER A 52 -0.40 9.49 -1.40
CA SER A 52 -1.52 8.56 -1.55
C SER A 52 -2.07 8.13 -0.18
N VAL A 53 -1.21 7.81 0.79
CA VAL A 53 -1.64 7.44 2.16
C VAL A 53 -2.41 8.56 2.84
N VAL A 54 -1.94 9.81 2.72
CA VAL A 54 -2.64 10.99 3.27
C VAL A 54 -4.01 11.17 2.62
N GLN A 55 -4.10 11.03 1.29
CA GLN A 55 -5.37 11.12 0.56
C GLN A 55 -6.34 10.01 0.98
N ARG A 56 -5.86 8.77 1.13
CA ARG A 56 -6.70 7.63 1.51
C ARG A 56 -7.14 7.66 2.98
N ARG A 57 -6.34 8.24 3.88
CA ARG A 57 -6.80 8.54 5.25
C ARG A 57 -8.06 9.39 5.21
N TRP A 58 -7.99 10.55 4.55
CA TRP A 58 -9.12 11.46 4.48
C TRP A 58 -10.35 10.78 3.87
N TRP A 59 -10.14 9.98 2.82
CA TRP A 59 -11.22 9.23 2.17
C TRP A 59 -11.91 8.24 3.11
N VAL A 60 -11.16 7.43 3.88
CA VAL A 60 -11.75 6.50 4.86
C VAL A 60 -12.39 7.23 6.04
N GLU A 61 -11.88 8.40 6.42
CA GLU A 61 -12.55 9.24 7.42
C GLU A 61 -13.95 9.69 6.95
N GLN A 62 -14.16 9.83 5.62
CA GLN A 62 -15.49 10.08 5.06
C GLN A 62 -16.32 8.80 4.90
N TRP A 63 -15.67 7.66 4.68
CA TRP A 63 -16.31 6.35 4.51
C TRP A 63 -15.54 5.22 5.21
N PRO A 64 -15.83 4.95 6.50
CA PRO A 64 -15.05 4.02 7.32
C PRO A 64 -15.01 2.57 6.82
N GLU A 65 -16.06 2.11 6.15
CA GLU A 65 -16.13 0.76 5.57
C GLU A 65 -15.11 0.57 4.43
N GLY A 66 -14.58 1.65 3.86
CA GLY A 66 -13.55 1.61 2.84
C GLY A 66 -12.15 1.19 3.34
N VAL A 67 -11.99 0.95 4.65
CA VAL A 67 -10.68 0.59 5.25
C VAL A 67 -10.04 -0.64 4.59
N ASP A 68 -10.84 -1.62 4.19
CA ASP A 68 -10.35 -2.86 3.58
C ASP A 68 -9.83 -2.66 2.14
N TYR A 69 -10.10 -1.51 1.53
CA TYR A 69 -9.78 -1.22 0.12
C TYR A 69 -8.50 -0.38 -0.02
N VAL A 70 -8.00 0.16 1.09
CA VAL A 70 -6.90 1.14 1.13
C VAL A 70 -5.65 0.60 0.44
N ALA A 71 -5.31 -0.68 0.62
CA ALA A 71 -4.13 -1.26 -0.02
C ALA A 71 -4.22 -1.21 -1.56
N GLY A 72 -5.38 -1.52 -2.13
CA GLY A 72 -5.59 -1.48 -3.57
C GLY A 72 -5.63 -0.05 -4.09
N LEU A 73 -6.27 0.86 -3.37
CA LEU A 73 -6.36 2.26 -3.78
C LEU A 73 -5.02 2.99 -3.69
N VAL A 74 -4.21 2.75 -2.65
CA VAL A 74 -2.85 3.33 -2.57
C VAL A 74 -1.98 2.83 -3.72
N ALA A 75 -2.07 1.54 -4.07
CA ALA A 75 -1.34 1.00 -5.20
C ALA A 75 -1.74 1.66 -6.53
N GLN A 76 -3.04 1.89 -6.75
CA GLN A 76 -3.56 2.60 -7.93
C GLN A 76 -3.13 4.06 -7.97
N ASP A 77 -3.28 4.81 -6.86
CA ASP A 77 -2.87 6.21 -6.78
C ASP A 77 -1.37 6.38 -7.10
N VAL A 78 -0.51 5.48 -6.61
CA VAL A 78 0.93 5.46 -6.92
C VAL A 78 1.18 5.10 -8.38
N GLN A 79 0.37 4.19 -8.94
CA GLN A 79 0.46 3.82 -10.34
C GLN A 79 0.19 5.01 -11.26
N ASP A 80 -0.84 5.78 -10.95
CA ASP A 80 -1.21 7.00 -11.68
C ASP A 80 -0.12 8.06 -11.56
N ALA A 81 0.39 8.30 -10.35
CA ALA A 81 1.47 9.28 -10.12
C ALA A 81 2.75 8.90 -10.87
N LEU A 82 3.12 7.62 -10.87
CA LEU A 82 4.27 7.12 -11.63
C LEU A 82 4.02 7.21 -13.13
N LEU A 83 2.82 6.90 -13.61
CA LEU A 83 2.47 7.00 -15.02
C LEU A 83 2.66 8.42 -15.54
N GLU A 84 2.23 9.41 -14.76
CA GLU A 84 2.37 10.83 -15.10
C GLU A 84 3.83 11.31 -15.07
N ALA A 85 4.61 10.90 -14.07
CA ALA A 85 5.96 11.41 -13.85
C ALA A 85 7.07 10.63 -14.59
N TYR A 86 6.93 9.32 -14.68
CA TYR A 86 7.99 8.39 -15.08
C TYR A 86 7.57 7.39 -16.16
N GLY A 87 6.27 7.08 -16.24
CA GLY A 87 5.70 6.09 -17.14
C GLY A 87 5.22 4.83 -16.42
N ARG A 88 4.98 3.78 -17.21
CA ARG A 88 4.25 2.59 -16.78
C ARG A 88 4.97 1.82 -15.67
N TRP A 89 4.24 1.52 -14.60
CA TRP A 89 4.69 0.66 -13.51
C TRP A 89 3.49 -0.12 -12.94
N PRO A 90 3.69 -1.34 -12.38
CA PRO A 90 4.84 -2.21 -12.62
C PRO A 90 4.72 -2.83 -14.01
N LEU A 91 5.83 -2.96 -14.73
CA LEU A 91 5.81 -3.63 -16.03
C LEU A 91 5.47 -5.12 -15.86
N CYS A 92 4.66 -5.64 -16.77
CA CYS A 92 4.22 -7.03 -16.78
C CYS A 92 5.41 -7.98 -17.03
N PRO A 93 5.72 -8.92 -16.11
CA PRO A 93 6.78 -9.89 -16.32
C PRO A 93 6.34 -11.08 -17.20
N VAL A 94 5.04 -11.26 -17.42
CA VAL A 94 4.47 -12.44 -18.12
C VAL A 94 4.57 -12.29 -19.65
N CYS A 95 4.33 -11.09 -20.18
CA CYS A 95 4.19 -10.86 -21.62
C CYS A 95 5.50 -10.43 -22.31
N SER A 96 6.60 -11.16 -22.09
CA SER A 96 7.95 -10.76 -22.50
C SER A 96 8.20 -10.60 -24.01
N ALA A 97 7.32 -11.10 -24.87
CA ALA A 97 7.46 -11.06 -26.33
C ALA A 97 6.70 -9.91 -27.02
N GLY A 98 5.95 -9.10 -26.26
CA GLY A 98 5.15 -7.98 -26.78
C GLY A 98 5.61 -6.61 -26.29
N ASP A 99 4.83 -5.58 -26.63
CA ASP A 99 5.07 -4.22 -26.14
C ASP A 99 4.93 -4.16 -24.59
N PRO A 100 5.86 -3.49 -23.89
CA PRO A 100 5.77 -3.33 -22.45
C PRO A 100 4.48 -2.64 -22.01
N HIS A 101 3.75 -3.28 -21.09
CA HIS A 101 2.54 -2.74 -20.49
C HIS A 101 2.58 -2.89 -18.96
N ALA A 102 1.82 -2.05 -18.28
CA ALA A 102 1.65 -2.14 -16.83
C ALA A 102 0.73 -3.32 -16.48
N LEU A 103 0.96 -3.93 -15.32
CA LEU A 103 -0.10 -4.68 -14.64
C LEU A 103 -1.17 -3.70 -14.15
N GLU A 104 -2.36 -4.16 -13.81
CA GLU A 104 -3.41 -3.34 -13.17
C GLU A 104 -3.78 -3.94 -11.82
N VAL A 105 -4.30 -3.11 -10.91
CA VAL A 105 -4.77 -3.57 -9.60
C VAL A 105 -6.22 -4.02 -9.71
N GLU A 106 -6.48 -5.26 -9.30
CA GLU A 106 -7.83 -5.83 -9.25
C GLU A 106 -8.14 -6.41 -7.86
N PRO A 107 -9.37 -6.24 -7.34
CA PRO A 107 -10.45 -5.43 -7.92
C PRO A 107 -10.11 -3.92 -7.91
N GLU A 108 -10.60 -3.18 -8.90
CA GLU A 108 -10.46 -1.69 -8.97
C GLU A 108 -10.91 -1.03 -7.65
N LEU A 109 -12.02 -1.51 -7.08
CA LEU A 109 -12.49 -1.13 -5.73
C LEU A 109 -12.96 -2.37 -4.97
N GLY A 110 -12.16 -2.83 -4.01
CA GLY A 110 -12.52 -3.96 -3.16
C GLY A 110 -11.35 -4.47 -2.31
N PRO A 111 -11.61 -5.47 -1.46
CA PRO A 111 -10.58 -6.09 -0.61
C PRO A 111 -9.70 -7.03 -1.43
N ASP A 112 -8.62 -7.50 -0.80
CA ASP A 112 -7.66 -8.45 -1.38
C ASP A 112 -7.14 -8.00 -2.76
N PRO A 113 -6.36 -6.91 -2.85
CA PRO A 113 -5.88 -6.38 -4.12
C PRO A 113 -4.73 -7.21 -4.71
N HIS A 114 -4.74 -7.38 -6.04
CA HIS A 114 -3.76 -8.15 -6.78
C HIS A 114 -3.35 -7.46 -8.08
N TRP A 115 -2.10 -7.63 -8.48
CA TRP A 115 -1.63 -7.27 -9.80
C TRP A 115 -2.10 -8.29 -10.83
N VAL A 116 -2.77 -7.80 -11.87
CA VAL A 116 -3.33 -8.60 -12.97
C VAL A 116 -2.74 -8.15 -14.29
N CYS A 117 -2.43 -9.12 -15.15
CA CYS A 117 -2.16 -8.86 -16.56
C CYS A 117 -3.42 -9.17 -17.36
N HIS A 118 -4.15 -8.14 -17.79
CA HIS A 118 -5.35 -8.32 -18.62
C HIS A 118 -5.06 -8.92 -19.99
N GLN A 119 -3.90 -8.60 -20.57
CA GLN A 119 -3.51 -9.15 -21.87
C GLN A 119 -3.33 -10.68 -21.83
N ALA A 120 -2.77 -11.22 -20.75
CA ALA A 120 -2.63 -12.67 -20.56
C ALA A 120 -3.82 -13.30 -19.82
N GLY A 121 -4.72 -12.49 -19.25
CA GLY A 121 -5.86 -12.96 -18.46
C GLY A 121 -5.45 -13.66 -17.16
N VAL A 122 -4.34 -13.24 -16.54
CA VAL A 122 -3.80 -13.89 -15.33
C VAL A 122 -3.59 -12.91 -14.18
N LYS A 123 -3.88 -13.40 -12.98
CA LYS A 123 -3.44 -12.81 -11.74
C LYS A 123 -1.96 -13.12 -11.53
N VAL A 124 -1.14 -12.08 -11.42
CA VAL A 124 0.32 -12.17 -11.36
C VAL A 124 0.80 -12.34 -9.92
N ALA A 125 0.41 -11.44 -9.02
CA ALA A 125 0.75 -11.50 -7.60
C ALA A 125 -0.24 -10.71 -6.75
N ALA A 126 -0.27 -10.95 -5.44
CA ALA A 126 -0.87 -10.00 -4.51
C ALA A 126 -0.06 -8.71 -4.44
N VAL A 127 -0.73 -7.60 -4.15
CA VAL A 127 -0.02 -6.35 -3.82
C VAL A 127 0.91 -6.62 -2.64
N GLY A 128 2.14 -6.12 -2.72
CA GLY A 128 3.27 -6.35 -1.83
C GLY A 128 4.05 -7.64 -2.06
N ASN A 129 3.73 -8.43 -3.09
CA ASN A 129 4.36 -9.74 -3.33
C ASN A 129 5.08 -9.84 -4.69
N LEU A 130 5.31 -8.74 -5.41
CA LEU A 130 6.04 -8.79 -6.69
C LEU A 130 7.47 -9.31 -6.56
N GLY A 131 8.10 -9.18 -5.37
CA GLY A 131 9.45 -9.68 -5.10
C GLY A 131 9.55 -11.20 -4.96
N SER A 132 8.42 -11.92 -4.99
CA SER A 132 8.38 -13.40 -4.98
C SER A 132 8.26 -14.02 -6.37
N LEU A 133 8.23 -13.19 -7.43
CA LEU A 133 8.09 -13.60 -8.83
C LEU A 133 9.43 -13.91 -9.51
#